data_AF-A0A4S2GVM5-F1
#
_entry.id   AF-A0A4S2GVM5-F1
#
_cell.length_a   1.000
_cell.length_b   1.000
_cell.length_c   1.000
_cell.angle_alpha   90.00
_cell.angle_beta   90.00
_cell.angle_gamma   90.00
#
_symmetry.space_group_name_H-M   'P 1'
#
loop_
_entity.id
_entity.type
_entity.pdbx_description
1 polymer ?
#
loop_
_entity_poly.entity_id
_entity_poly.type
_entity_poly.pdbx_seq_one_letter_code
_entity_poly.pdbx_strand_id
1 'polypeptide(L)'
;MSKKKNRPHGHCCKICGEYKANEKFSGKGHAAHICKACSRLSAAEKAAAMDMNRLMSFPMRRLSEGEKKWLKAKMKDDCPEVAETAREVFNVCFPHAEQNALKKQQVINTLSFEVHTEVCDGYGDMEMADCRFTIDRKSRVITMTDFQAEGEEQSVTLEGGQMAKLSRYIVHTLEIFMWEQDYSLRPDEGDYAPFFDGEEDFFMEDLKNGLEVQPTKEPEGNPSWRVQVKYTNHTEQDICSYEDYMPDRPEELYLSLLEYFEPEDEVF
;
A
#
# COMPACT_ATOMS: atom_id res chain seq x y z
N MET A 1 19.07 -9.48 59.06
CA MET A 1 18.09 -9.71 57.97
C MET A 1 17.32 -8.42 57.72
N SER A 2 17.91 -7.45 57.00
CA SER A 2 17.25 -6.17 56.72
C SER A 2 16.24 -6.35 55.58
N LYS A 3 14.95 -6.19 55.89
CA LYS A 3 13.85 -6.23 54.91
C LYS A 3 14.18 -5.28 53.75
N LYS A 4 14.43 -5.81 52.54
CA LYS A 4 14.44 -5.01 51.30
C LYS A 4 13.07 -4.35 51.20
N LYS A 5 12.98 -3.05 51.53
CA LYS A 5 11.76 -2.27 51.31
C LYS A 5 11.46 -2.32 49.81
N ASN A 6 10.34 -2.94 49.43
CA ASN A 6 9.80 -2.85 48.08
C ASN A 6 9.69 -1.36 47.74
N ARG A 7 10.57 -0.88 46.86
CA ARG A 7 10.46 0.49 46.36
C ARG A 7 9.12 0.54 45.61
N PRO A 8 8.22 1.48 45.95
CA PRO A 8 6.96 1.55 45.25
C PRO A 8 7.28 1.82 43.78
N HIS A 9 6.73 0.97 42.93
CA HIS A 9 6.92 1.05 41.49
C HIS A 9 6.33 2.39 41.02
N GLY A 10 7.00 3.06 40.10
CA GLY A 10 6.54 4.33 39.53
C GLY A 10 5.14 4.24 38.92
N HIS A 11 4.61 5.40 38.52
CA HIS A 11 3.31 5.49 37.85
C HIS A 11 3.47 6.19 36.49
N CYS A 12 2.66 5.78 35.52
CA CYS A 12 2.56 6.46 34.23
C CYS A 12 1.66 7.70 34.36
N CYS A 13 2.12 8.83 33.82
CA CYS A 13 1.34 10.06 33.77
C CYS A 13 0.36 10.04 32.59
N LYS A 14 -0.94 10.28 32.84
CA LYS A 14 -1.97 10.31 31.80
C LYS A 14 -1.78 11.43 30.76
N ILE A 15 -1.15 12.53 31.15
CA ILE A 15 -0.98 13.71 30.27
C ILE A 15 0.20 13.54 29.32
N CYS A 16 1.36 13.12 29.82
CA CYS A 16 2.59 13.03 29.02
C CYS A 16 3.02 11.60 28.69
N GLY A 17 2.33 10.57 29.16
CA GLY A 17 2.65 9.15 28.90
C GLY A 17 3.90 8.60 29.60
N GLU A 18 4.74 9.47 30.18
CA GLU A 18 5.99 9.04 30.82
C GLU A 18 5.77 8.31 32.14
N TYR A 19 6.57 7.27 32.37
CA TYR A 19 6.68 6.59 33.66
C TYR A 19 7.55 7.38 34.63
N LYS A 20 7.01 7.76 35.78
CA LYS A 20 7.72 8.60 36.77
C LYS A 20 7.68 7.99 38.17
N ALA A 21 8.70 8.30 38.96
CA ALA A 21 8.75 7.93 40.37
C ALA A 21 7.63 8.63 41.17
N ASN A 22 7.15 7.99 42.25
CA ASN A 22 6.00 8.46 43.03
C ASN A 22 6.18 9.87 43.61
N GLU A 23 7.40 10.26 43.93
CA GLU A 23 7.75 11.60 44.42
C GLU A 23 7.48 12.71 43.40
N LYS A 24 7.40 12.38 42.10
CA LYS A 24 7.07 13.29 41.02
C LYS A 24 5.56 13.49 40.83
N PHE A 25 4.74 12.79 41.61
CA PHE A 25 3.30 13.00 41.70
C PHE A 25 2.96 13.76 43.00
N SER A 26 1.99 14.67 42.95
CA SER A 26 1.44 15.29 44.17
C SER A 26 0.39 14.38 44.80
N GLY A 27 0.03 14.53 46.07
CA GLY A 27 -0.97 13.66 46.71
C GLY A 27 -2.29 13.57 45.93
N LYS A 28 -2.84 14.72 45.48
CA LYS A 28 -4.03 14.76 44.60
C LYS A 28 -3.73 14.29 43.17
N GLY A 29 -2.54 14.59 42.63
CA GLY A 29 -2.11 14.17 41.30
C GLY A 29 -1.83 12.66 41.19
N HIS A 30 -1.49 12.00 42.29
CA HIS A 30 -1.22 10.57 42.36
C HIS A 30 -2.51 9.76 42.10
N ALA A 31 -3.64 10.19 42.69
CA ALA A 31 -4.94 9.58 42.43
C ALA A 31 -5.43 9.81 40.99
N ALA A 32 -5.08 10.95 40.40
CA ALA A 32 -5.44 11.29 39.02
C ALA A 32 -4.43 10.80 37.97
N HIS A 33 -3.32 10.19 38.38
CA HIS A 33 -2.19 9.84 37.51
C HIS A 33 -1.64 11.04 36.72
N ILE A 34 -1.54 12.22 37.34
CA ILE A 34 -1.00 13.45 36.75
C ILE A 34 0.25 13.87 37.51
N CYS A 35 1.39 13.94 36.82
CA CYS A 35 2.64 14.35 37.45
C CYS A 35 2.65 15.85 37.78
N LYS A 36 3.53 16.26 38.71
CA LYS A 36 3.65 17.66 39.16
C LYS A 36 3.92 18.64 38.02
N ALA A 37 4.71 18.25 37.03
CA ALA A 37 4.98 19.07 35.85
C ALA A 37 3.69 19.31 35.04
N CYS A 38 2.99 18.23 34.66
CA CYS A 38 1.75 18.32 33.91
C CYS A 38 0.62 19.02 34.69
N SER A 39 0.62 18.96 36.03
CA SER A 39 -0.42 19.65 36.82
C SER A 39 -0.39 21.18 36.66
N ARG A 40 0.79 21.75 36.38
CA ARG A 40 1.02 23.20 36.27
C ARG A 40 0.70 23.77 34.88
N LEU A 41 0.55 22.90 33.88
CA LEU A 41 0.22 23.28 32.51
C LEU A 41 -1.21 23.86 32.42
N SER A 42 -1.42 24.74 31.45
CA SER A 42 -2.74 25.22 31.04
C SER A 42 -3.59 24.07 30.48
N ALA A 43 -4.90 24.32 30.30
CA ALA A 43 -5.79 23.33 29.72
C ALA A 43 -5.40 22.98 28.27
N ALA A 44 -4.98 23.98 27.48
CA ALA A 44 -4.56 23.79 26.10
C ALA A 44 -3.28 22.94 26.00
N GLU A 45 -2.26 23.25 26.81
CA GLU A 45 -1.01 22.47 26.86
C GLU A 45 -1.24 21.04 27.35
N LYS A 46 -2.16 20.83 28.30
CA LYS A 46 -2.56 19.48 28.73
C LYS A 46 -3.24 18.72 27.60
N ALA A 47 -4.11 19.36 26.83
CA ALA A 47 -4.79 18.75 25.70
C ALA A 47 -3.79 18.34 24.61
N ALA A 48 -2.91 19.25 24.20
CA ALA A 48 -1.86 18.97 23.21
C ALA A 48 -0.94 17.82 23.65
N ALA A 49 -0.49 17.81 24.92
CA ALA A 49 0.34 16.72 25.44
C ALA A 49 -0.39 15.36 25.44
N MET A 50 -1.68 15.33 25.78
CA MET A 50 -2.49 14.11 25.70
C MET A 50 -2.67 13.63 24.25
N ASP A 51 -2.89 14.57 23.32
CA ASP A 51 -3.04 14.26 21.90
C ASP A 51 -1.73 13.72 21.32
N MET A 52 -0.59 14.33 21.64
CA MET A 52 0.75 13.85 21.27
C MET A 52 1.03 12.45 21.82
N ASN A 53 0.77 12.22 23.11
CA ASN A 53 0.93 10.91 23.72
C ASN A 53 0.06 9.84 23.03
N ARG A 54 -1.16 10.22 22.64
CA ARG A 54 -2.04 9.33 21.88
C ARG A 54 -1.51 9.07 20.47
N LEU A 55 -1.00 10.08 19.78
CA LEU A 55 -0.40 9.96 18.45
C LEU A 55 0.76 8.96 18.45
N MET A 56 1.65 9.06 19.44
CA MET A 56 2.79 8.14 19.59
C MET A 56 2.39 6.69 19.90
N SER A 57 1.14 6.44 20.29
CA SER A 57 0.63 5.08 20.56
C SER A 57 0.05 4.37 19.32
N PHE A 58 -0.10 5.07 18.19
CA PHE A 58 -0.67 4.51 16.96
C PHE A 58 0.29 3.74 16.06
N PRO A 59 1.57 4.13 15.88
CA PRO A 59 2.51 3.34 15.09
C PRO A 59 2.56 1.91 15.63
N MET A 60 2.42 0.92 14.75
CA MET A 60 2.38 -0.53 15.04
C MET A 60 1.03 -1.14 15.48
N ARG A 61 -0.09 -0.41 15.43
CA ARG A 61 -1.43 -0.97 15.77
C ARG A 61 -2.48 -0.71 14.69
N ARG A 62 -3.40 -1.68 14.51
CA ARG A 62 -4.61 -1.49 13.68
C ARG A 62 -5.50 -0.38 14.26
N LEU A 63 -5.82 0.61 13.43
CA LEU A 63 -6.71 1.71 13.79
C LEU A 63 -8.18 1.31 13.58
N SER A 64 -9.01 1.53 14.61
CA SER A 64 -10.47 1.48 14.48
C SER A 64 -11.00 2.68 13.68
N GLU A 65 -12.23 2.59 13.17
CA GLU A 65 -12.87 3.69 12.43
C GLU A 65 -12.97 4.98 13.24
N GLY A 66 -13.21 4.88 14.55
CA GLY A 66 -13.21 6.03 15.45
C GLY A 66 -11.84 6.68 15.59
N GLU A 67 -10.77 5.87 15.69
CA GLU A 67 -9.38 6.36 15.73
C GLU A 67 -8.97 7.00 14.41
N LYS A 68 -9.33 6.41 13.26
CA LYS A 68 -9.10 6.99 11.93
C LYS A 68 -9.76 8.36 11.80
N LYS A 69 -11.02 8.49 12.23
CA LYS A 69 -11.76 9.77 12.19
C LYS A 69 -11.10 10.81 13.09
N TRP A 70 -10.68 10.41 14.29
CA TRP A 70 -9.97 11.29 15.22
C TRP A 70 -8.63 11.76 14.66
N LEU A 71 -7.84 10.85 14.08
CA LEU A 71 -6.53 11.15 13.48
C LEU A 71 -6.67 12.16 12.32
N LYS A 72 -7.64 11.94 11.43
CA LYS A 72 -7.96 12.87 10.33
C LYS A 72 -8.37 14.25 10.81
N ALA A 73 -9.09 14.34 11.94
CA ALA A 73 -9.45 15.63 12.53
C ALA A 73 -8.22 16.34 13.10
N LYS A 74 -7.31 15.60 13.74
CA LYS A 74 -6.09 16.15 14.36
C LYS A 74 -5.05 16.65 13.37
N MET A 75 -5.05 16.17 12.13
CA MET A 75 -4.23 16.75 11.06
C MET A 75 -4.55 18.24 10.78
N LYS A 76 -5.72 18.73 11.21
CA LYS A 76 -6.19 20.11 11.06
C LYS A 76 -6.30 20.84 12.41
N ASP A 77 -5.58 20.39 13.43
CA ASP A 77 -5.58 21.00 14.76
C ASP A 77 -4.91 22.39 14.75
N ASP A 78 -5.32 23.26 15.67
CA ASP A 78 -4.75 24.60 15.83
C ASP A 78 -3.31 24.55 16.36
N CYS A 79 -2.94 23.46 17.05
CA CYS A 79 -1.57 23.23 17.49
C CYS A 79 -0.73 22.61 16.35
N PRO A 80 0.28 23.32 15.80
CA PRO A 80 1.03 22.84 14.64
C PRO A 80 1.79 21.55 14.91
N GLU A 81 2.35 21.40 16.11
CA GLU A 81 3.07 20.19 16.54
C GLU A 81 2.15 18.96 16.51
N VAL A 82 0.94 19.07 17.06
CA VAL A 82 -0.07 18.00 17.01
C VAL A 82 -0.50 17.69 15.58
N ALA A 83 -0.71 18.73 14.76
CA ALA A 83 -1.15 18.58 13.38
C ALA A 83 -0.09 17.93 12.48
N GLU A 84 1.18 18.25 12.68
CA GLU A 84 2.31 17.67 11.96
C GLU A 84 2.54 16.22 12.34
N THR A 85 2.65 15.91 13.63
CA THR A 85 2.79 14.52 14.09
C THR A 85 1.58 13.66 13.70
N ALA A 86 0.37 14.22 13.67
CA ALA A 86 -0.81 13.52 13.15
C ALA A 86 -0.70 13.19 11.65
N ARG A 87 -0.08 14.06 10.85
CA ARG A 87 0.19 13.79 9.42
C ARG A 87 1.24 12.69 9.26
N GLU A 88 2.33 12.74 10.02
CA GLU A 88 3.37 11.70 9.99
C GLU A 88 2.81 10.33 10.38
N VAL A 89 2.08 10.26 11.49
CA VAL A 89 1.43 9.02 11.94
C VAL A 89 0.40 8.54 10.91
N PHE A 90 -0.36 9.45 10.28
CA PHE A 90 -1.28 9.07 9.22
C PHE A 90 -0.56 8.47 8.02
N ASN A 91 0.56 9.04 7.59
CA ASN A 91 1.35 8.52 6.48
C ASN A 91 1.99 7.17 6.82
N VAL A 92 2.48 6.97 8.04
CA VAL A 92 3.00 5.67 8.49
C VAL A 92 1.91 4.62 8.57
N CYS A 93 0.72 4.96 9.08
CA CYS A 93 -0.41 4.03 9.16
C CYS A 93 -1.08 3.78 7.80
N PHE A 94 -0.93 4.71 6.86
CA PHE A 94 -1.53 4.65 5.53
C PHE A 94 -0.54 5.17 4.47
N PRO A 95 0.53 4.41 4.17
CA PRO A 95 1.58 4.84 3.23
C PRO A 95 1.03 5.21 1.85
N HIS A 96 -0.03 4.53 1.42
CA HIS A 96 -0.68 4.78 0.13
C HIS A 96 -1.98 5.60 0.25
N ALA A 97 -2.27 6.28 1.36
CA ALA A 97 -3.57 6.96 1.52
C ALA A 97 -3.82 8.08 0.50
N GLU A 98 -2.80 8.88 0.20
CA GLU A 98 -2.91 9.97 -0.77
C GLU A 98 -3.10 9.40 -2.18
N GLN A 99 -2.31 8.41 -2.55
CA GLN A 99 -2.44 7.67 -3.80
C GLN A 99 -3.82 6.99 -3.91
N ASN A 100 -4.30 6.33 -2.85
CA ASN A 100 -5.62 5.69 -2.81
C ASN A 100 -6.76 6.71 -2.87
N ALA A 101 -6.57 7.91 -2.32
CA ALA A 101 -7.54 9.00 -2.46
C ALA A 101 -7.59 9.54 -3.89
N LEU A 102 -6.43 9.65 -4.57
CA LEU A 102 -6.35 9.99 -5.99
C LEU A 102 -6.98 8.87 -6.85
N LYS A 103 -6.66 7.59 -6.60
CA LYS A 103 -7.25 6.43 -7.27
C LYS A 103 -8.79 6.43 -7.18
N LYS A 104 -9.34 6.82 -6.03
CA LYS A 104 -10.80 6.95 -5.83
C LYS A 104 -11.47 8.03 -6.68
N GLN A 105 -10.70 8.96 -7.24
CA GLN A 105 -11.19 9.98 -8.18
C GLN A 105 -10.95 9.59 -9.65
N GLN A 106 -10.14 8.56 -9.92
CA GLN A 106 -9.84 8.13 -11.27
C GLN A 106 -10.94 7.24 -11.82
N VAL A 107 -11.35 7.53 -13.05
CA VAL A 107 -12.30 6.72 -13.81
C VAL A 107 -11.60 6.26 -15.08
N ILE A 108 -11.52 4.94 -15.27
CA ILE A 108 -10.95 4.34 -16.48
C ILE A 108 -11.80 4.78 -17.67
N ASN A 109 -11.17 5.30 -18.72
CA ASN A 109 -11.81 5.54 -20.01
C ASN A 109 -11.56 4.35 -20.95
N THR A 110 -10.30 3.93 -21.04
CA THR A 110 -9.89 2.78 -21.86
C THR A 110 -8.82 1.99 -21.09
N LEU A 111 -8.89 0.67 -21.10
CA LEU A 111 -7.85 -0.22 -20.55
C LEU A 111 -7.48 -1.24 -21.62
N SER A 112 -6.19 -1.47 -21.81
CA SER A 112 -5.64 -2.56 -22.62
C SER A 112 -4.76 -3.41 -21.71
N PHE A 113 -5.01 -4.71 -21.67
CA PHE A 113 -4.26 -5.66 -20.86
C PHE A 113 -3.79 -6.80 -21.76
N GLU A 114 -2.49 -6.92 -21.93
CA GLU A 114 -1.83 -7.94 -22.74
C GLU A 114 -1.13 -8.93 -21.80
N VAL A 115 -1.32 -10.22 -22.06
CA VAL A 115 -0.74 -11.32 -21.29
C VAL A 115 -0.09 -12.29 -22.27
N HIS A 116 1.16 -12.65 -21.99
CA HIS A 116 2.00 -13.53 -22.81
C HIS A 116 2.77 -14.53 -21.93
N THR A 117 2.15 -15.02 -20.85
CA THR A 117 2.82 -15.82 -19.80
C THR A 117 1.96 -17.01 -19.36
N GLU A 118 2.54 -17.95 -18.61
CA GLU A 118 1.81 -19.06 -18.01
C GLU A 118 1.00 -18.56 -16.82
N VAL A 119 -0.30 -18.83 -16.81
CA VAL A 119 -1.24 -18.45 -15.75
C VAL A 119 -1.83 -19.72 -15.14
N CYS A 120 -2.04 -19.70 -13.83
CA CYS A 120 -2.63 -20.82 -13.13
C CYS A 120 -4.16 -20.77 -13.31
N ASP A 121 -4.76 -21.84 -13.82
CA ASP A 121 -6.21 -21.93 -13.92
C ASP A 121 -6.86 -22.12 -12.53
N GLY A 122 -8.20 -22.11 -12.48
CA GLY A 122 -8.94 -22.34 -11.24
C GLY A 122 -8.76 -23.73 -10.61
N TYR A 123 -8.09 -24.65 -11.29
CA TYR A 123 -7.82 -26.03 -10.87
C TYR A 123 -6.36 -26.26 -10.46
N GLY A 124 -5.47 -25.28 -10.69
CA GLY A 124 -4.05 -25.34 -10.34
C GLY A 124 -3.12 -25.76 -11.48
N ASP A 125 -3.64 -25.85 -12.71
CA ASP A 125 -2.88 -26.21 -13.90
C ASP A 125 -2.32 -24.94 -14.57
N MET A 126 -1.07 -25.00 -15.06
CA MET A 126 -0.42 -23.87 -15.73
C MET A 126 -0.81 -23.86 -17.21
N GLU A 127 -1.50 -22.82 -17.65
CA GLU A 127 -1.90 -22.62 -19.04
C GLU A 127 -1.17 -21.41 -19.64
N MET A 128 -0.64 -21.55 -20.87
CA MET A 128 -0.07 -20.42 -21.60
C MET A 128 -1.19 -19.46 -21.99
N ALA A 129 -1.21 -18.26 -21.40
CA ALA A 129 -2.10 -17.18 -21.81
C ALA A 129 -1.36 -16.26 -22.80
N ASP A 130 -1.83 -16.22 -24.04
CA ASP A 130 -1.37 -15.28 -25.07
C ASP A 130 -2.56 -14.52 -25.63
N CYS A 131 -3.01 -13.50 -24.90
CA CYS A 131 -4.23 -12.78 -25.24
C CYS A 131 -4.16 -11.31 -24.83
N ARG A 132 -5.07 -10.54 -25.42
CA ARG A 132 -5.28 -9.13 -25.11
C ARG A 132 -6.73 -8.83 -24.79
N PHE A 133 -6.96 -8.19 -23.65
CA PHE A 133 -8.23 -7.61 -23.29
C PHE A 133 -8.22 -6.11 -23.50
N THR A 134 -9.25 -5.58 -24.15
CA THR A 134 -9.49 -4.14 -24.24
C THR A 134 -10.85 -3.82 -23.66
N ILE A 135 -10.90 -2.81 -22.78
CA ILE A 135 -12.12 -2.34 -22.13
C ILE A 135 -12.32 -0.89 -22.54
N ASP A 136 -13.42 -0.59 -23.22
CA ASP A 136 -13.83 0.78 -23.51
C ASP A 136 -15.10 1.14 -22.72
N ARG A 137 -14.93 2.09 -21.79
CA ARG A 137 -16.03 2.53 -20.92
C ARG A 137 -17.16 3.19 -21.71
N LYS A 138 -16.86 3.93 -22.78
CA LYS A 138 -17.88 4.71 -23.51
C LYS A 138 -18.78 3.81 -24.33
N SER A 139 -18.19 2.86 -25.04
CA SER A 139 -18.95 1.84 -25.78
C SER A 139 -19.53 0.78 -24.86
N ARG A 140 -19.00 0.63 -23.64
CA ARG A 140 -19.32 -0.44 -22.68
C ARG A 140 -18.99 -1.83 -23.23
N VAL A 141 -17.96 -1.91 -24.05
CA VAL A 141 -17.52 -3.15 -24.70
C VAL A 141 -16.22 -3.62 -24.05
N ILE A 142 -16.16 -4.92 -23.78
CA ILE A 142 -14.92 -5.65 -23.53
C ILE A 142 -14.62 -6.44 -24.79
N THR A 143 -13.39 -6.37 -25.29
CA THR A 143 -12.93 -7.16 -26.43
C THR A 143 -11.74 -7.99 -25.99
N MET A 144 -11.80 -9.30 -26.23
CA MET A 144 -10.69 -10.22 -26.07
C MET A 144 -10.16 -10.57 -27.45
N THR A 145 -8.84 -10.51 -27.63
CA THR A 145 -8.13 -11.02 -28.79
C THR A 145 -7.25 -12.16 -28.30
N ASP A 146 -7.53 -13.38 -28.74
CA ASP A 146 -6.66 -14.54 -28.46
C ASP A 146 -5.63 -14.68 -29.59
N PHE A 147 -4.35 -14.54 -29.27
CA PHE A 147 -3.28 -14.64 -30.26
C PHE A 147 -2.91 -16.10 -30.61
N GLN A 148 -3.36 -17.08 -29.82
CA GLN A 148 -3.21 -18.51 -30.13
C GLN A 148 -4.24 -18.97 -31.16
N ALA A 149 -5.46 -18.43 -31.10
CA ALA A 149 -6.58 -18.76 -31.98
C ALA A 149 -6.65 -17.85 -33.24
N GLU A 150 -5.56 -17.72 -33.99
CA GLU A 150 -5.43 -16.88 -35.21
C GLU A 150 -5.84 -15.39 -35.04
N GLY A 151 -5.90 -14.86 -33.81
CA GLY A 151 -6.27 -13.47 -33.56
C GLY A 151 -7.78 -13.20 -33.63
N GLU A 152 -8.63 -14.21 -33.41
CA GLU A 152 -10.07 -13.99 -33.35
C GLU A 152 -10.43 -13.00 -32.22
N GLU A 153 -11.09 -11.90 -32.60
CA GLU A 153 -11.59 -10.90 -31.66
C GLU A 153 -13.01 -11.25 -31.23
N GLN A 154 -13.18 -11.55 -29.94
CA GLN A 154 -14.47 -11.71 -29.30
C GLN A 154 -14.82 -10.42 -28.57
N SER A 155 -16.05 -9.93 -28.73
CA SER A 155 -16.50 -8.70 -28.06
C SER A 155 -17.79 -8.91 -27.30
N VAL A 156 -17.81 -8.53 -26.03
CA VAL A 156 -18.96 -8.60 -25.14
C VAL A 156 -19.38 -7.19 -24.76
N THR A 157 -20.67 -6.88 -24.95
CA THR A 157 -21.24 -5.60 -24.54
C THR A 157 -21.84 -5.74 -23.14
N LEU A 158 -21.37 -4.93 -22.20
CA LEU A 158 -21.87 -4.93 -20.83
C LEU A 158 -23.15 -4.11 -20.69
N GLU A 159 -24.15 -4.67 -20.02
CA GLU A 159 -25.43 -4.03 -19.77
C GLU A 159 -25.50 -3.32 -18.42
N GLY A 160 -26.38 -2.32 -18.33
CA GLY A 160 -26.66 -1.59 -17.09
C GLY A 160 -25.41 -0.98 -16.43
N GLY A 161 -25.25 -1.24 -15.13
CA GLY A 161 -24.15 -0.72 -14.30
C GLY A 161 -22.91 -1.62 -14.24
N GLN A 162 -22.85 -2.71 -15.02
CA GLN A 162 -21.75 -3.68 -14.99
C GLN A 162 -20.41 -3.03 -15.32
N MET A 163 -20.34 -2.18 -16.36
CA MET A 163 -19.11 -1.45 -16.72
C MET A 163 -18.59 -0.58 -15.56
N ALA A 164 -19.48 0.09 -14.82
CA ALA A 164 -19.10 0.87 -13.65
C ALA A 164 -18.73 0.00 -12.44
N LYS A 165 -19.26 -1.22 -12.33
CA LYS A 165 -18.86 -2.21 -11.32
C LYS A 165 -17.46 -2.74 -11.63
N LEU A 166 -17.20 -3.15 -12.87
CA LEU A 166 -15.89 -3.60 -13.35
C LEU A 166 -14.83 -2.52 -13.18
N SER A 167 -15.09 -1.29 -13.66
CA SER A 167 -14.18 -0.16 -13.49
C SER A 167 -13.81 0.07 -12.02
N ARG A 168 -14.80 -0.03 -11.11
CA ARG A 168 -14.57 0.11 -9.67
C ARG A 168 -13.83 -1.06 -9.07
N TYR A 169 -14.10 -2.28 -9.51
CA TYR A 169 -13.40 -3.48 -9.05
C TYR A 169 -11.91 -3.43 -9.42
N ILE A 170 -11.59 -3.10 -10.68
CA ILE A 170 -10.21 -2.97 -11.14
C ILE A 170 -9.47 -1.85 -10.38
N VAL A 171 -10.10 -0.67 -10.21
CA VAL A 171 -9.46 0.49 -9.55
C VAL A 171 -9.41 0.38 -8.02
N HIS A 172 -10.47 -0.13 -7.39
CA HIS A 172 -10.64 -0.07 -5.93
C HIS A 172 -10.43 -1.39 -5.21
N THR A 173 -10.59 -2.53 -5.89
CA THR A 173 -10.48 -3.86 -5.27
C THR A 173 -9.18 -4.55 -5.63
N LEU A 174 -8.93 -4.72 -6.93
CA LEU A 174 -7.71 -5.39 -7.40
C LEU A 174 -6.46 -4.52 -7.23
N GLU A 175 -6.65 -3.21 -7.06
CA GLU A 175 -5.56 -2.23 -6.88
C GLU A 175 -4.47 -2.30 -7.97
N ILE A 176 -4.73 -2.91 -9.13
CA ILE A 176 -3.75 -3.20 -10.20
C ILE A 176 -2.95 -1.98 -10.64
N PHE A 177 -3.52 -0.80 -10.47
CA PHE A 177 -2.88 0.48 -10.76
C PHE A 177 -2.03 0.97 -9.59
N MET A 178 -0.98 0.22 -9.24
CA MET A 178 -0.01 0.67 -8.27
C MET A 178 1.20 1.31 -8.97
N TRP A 179 1.72 2.37 -8.39
CA TRP A 179 2.84 3.13 -8.94
C TRP A 179 4.11 2.27 -8.91
N GLU A 180 5.15 2.58 -9.69
CA GLU A 180 6.42 1.82 -9.69
C GLU A 180 6.98 1.59 -8.27
N GLN A 181 6.73 2.54 -7.36
CA GLN A 181 7.17 2.51 -5.97
C GLN A 181 6.44 1.48 -5.10
N ASP A 182 5.28 1.00 -5.52
CA ASP A 182 4.44 0.07 -4.77
C ASP A 182 4.82 -1.40 -5.03
N TYR A 183 5.55 -1.68 -6.11
CA TYR A 183 5.98 -3.04 -6.49
C TYR A 183 7.48 -3.31 -6.33
N SER A 184 8.29 -2.34 -5.89
CA SER A 184 9.75 -2.50 -5.86
C SER A 184 10.30 -3.07 -7.19
N LEU A 185 9.71 -2.71 -8.33
CA LEU A 185 10.16 -3.19 -9.67
C LEU A 185 11.52 -2.62 -10.08
N ARG A 186 12.05 -1.74 -9.24
CA ARG A 186 13.47 -1.45 -9.19
C ARG A 186 13.93 -1.98 -7.84
N PRO A 187 14.79 -3.02 -7.78
CA PRO A 187 15.70 -3.09 -6.67
C PRO A 187 16.49 -1.79 -6.76
N ASP A 188 16.16 -0.84 -5.89
CA ASP A 188 17.10 0.21 -5.54
C ASP A 188 18.41 -0.51 -5.19
N GLU A 189 19.45 -0.21 -5.98
CA GLU A 189 20.85 -0.46 -5.66
C GLU A 189 21.20 0.22 -4.32
N GLY A 190 20.75 -0.33 -3.19
CA GLY A 190 20.92 0.39 -1.93
C GLY A 190 20.56 -0.32 -0.64
N ASP A 191 19.68 -1.33 -0.65
CA ASP A 191 19.27 -2.04 0.58
C ASP A 191 19.78 -3.49 0.64
N TYR A 192 21.09 -3.68 0.38
CA TYR A 192 21.80 -4.68 1.17
C TYR A 192 21.98 -4.09 2.57
N ALA A 193 20.99 -4.28 3.44
CA ALA A 193 21.28 -4.26 4.87
C ALA A 193 22.38 -5.31 5.09
N PRO A 194 23.61 -4.94 5.51
CA PRO A 194 24.60 -5.93 5.84
C PRO A 194 24.02 -6.70 7.01
N PHE A 195 23.69 -7.95 6.78
CA PHE A 195 23.49 -8.93 7.84
C PHE A 195 24.79 -8.94 8.65
N PHE A 196 24.81 -8.17 9.75
CA PHE A 196 25.77 -8.36 10.80
C PHE A 196 25.37 -9.64 11.52
N ASP A 197 25.96 -10.76 11.12
CA ASP A 197 26.36 -11.81 12.05
C ASP A 197 27.37 -12.76 11.39
N GLY A 198 28.59 -12.78 11.94
CA GLY A 198 29.55 -13.87 11.75
C GLY A 198 30.78 -13.54 10.89
N GLU A 199 31.90 -13.31 11.59
CA GLU A 199 33.31 -13.39 11.17
C GLU A 199 33.63 -14.04 9.80
N GLU A 200 34.42 -13.36 8.96
CA GLU A 200 35.77 -13.80 8.55
C GLU A 200 36.41 -12.82 7.53
N ASP A 201 37.68 -12.50 7.76
CA ASP A 201 38.54 -11.62 6.95
C ASP A 201 38.70 -12.09 5.50
N PHE A 202 38.36 -11.27 4.50
CA PHE A 202 38.97 -11.38 3.16
C PHE A 202 39.06 -10.02 2.42
N PHE A 203 40.28 -9.48 2.42
CA PHE A 203 40.93 -8.48 1.55
C PHE A 203 40.08 -7.61 0.60
N MET A 204 39.91 -6.33 0.98
CA MET A 204 39.61 -5.21 0.09
C MET A 204 40.90 -4.77 -0.63
N GLU A 205 41.17 -5.22 -1.86
CA GLU A 205 42.18 -4.53 -2.69
C GLU A 205 42.04 -4.64 -4.22
N ASP A 206 40.97 -5.22 -4.79
CA ASP A 206 40.91 -5.45 -6.25
C ASP A 206 39.68 -4.91 -7.02
N LEU A 207 38.77 -4.14 -6.42
CA LEU A 207 37.68 -3.50 -7.18
C LEU A 207 37.94 -2.01 -7.48
N LYS A 208 39.18 -1.69 -7.85
CA LYS A 208 39.55 -0.39 -8.43
C LYS A 208 39.88 -0.59 -9.92
N ASN A 209 38.92 -1.06 -10.70
CA ASN A 209 38.93 -0.91 -12.15
C ASN A 209 37.48 -0.74 -12.62
N GLY A 210 37.28 0.26 -13.47
CA GLY A 210 35.98 0.89 -13.71
C GLY A 210 34.92 -0.05 -14.24
N LEU A 211 33.76 -0.03 -13.60
CA LEU A 211 32.50 -0.19 -14.32
C LEU A 211 32.03 1.20 -14.72
N GLU A 212 32.31 1.57 -15.97
CA GLU A 212 31.45 2.53 -16.66
C GLU A 212 30.04 1.92 -16.69
N VAL A 213 29.14 2.48 -15.90
CA VAL A 213 27.72 2.12 -15.92
C VAL A 213 27.18 2.55 -17.28
N GLN A 214 27.06 1.61 -18.20
CA GLN A 214 26.21 1.83 -19.37
C GLN A 214 24.75 1.91 -18.90
N PRO A 215 23.94 2.81 -19.46
CA PRO A 215 22.50 2.82 -19.20
C PRO A 215 21.93 1.44 -19.56
N THR A 216 21.21 0.83 -18.62
CA THR A 216 20.51 -0.45 -18.80
C THR A 216 19.65 -0.34 -20.05
N LYS A 217 20.00 -1.11 -21.09
CA LYS A 217 19.17 -1.23 -22.29
C LYS A 217 17.80 -1.74 -21.87
N GLU A 218 16.74 -1.13 -22.40
CA GLU A 218 15.40 -1.74 -22.39
C GLU A 218 15.56 -3.19 -22.88
N PRO A 219 15.03 -4.20 -22.16
CA PRO A 219 15.15 -5.57 -22.60
C PRO A 219 14.48 -5.70 -23.98
N GLU A 220 15.25 -6.16 -24.97
CA GLU A 220 14.78 -6.47 -26.32
C GLU A 220 13.91 -7.73 -26.25
N GLY A 221 12.64 -7.57 -25.84
CA GLY A 221 11.65 -8.64 -25.76
C GLY A 221 10.24 -8.09 -25.57
N ASN A 222 9.21 -8.89 -25.88
CA ASN A 222 7.83 -8.57 -25.50
C ASN A 222 7.69 -8.76 -23.98
N PRO A 223 7.00 -7.86 -23.25
CA PRO A 223 6.77 -8.06 -21.83
C PRO A 223 5.85 -9.27 -21.61
N SER A 224 6.09 -10.03 -20.53
CA SER A 224 5.28 -11.18 -20.11
C SER A 224 3.84 -10.77 -19.82
N TRP A 225 3.65 -9.53 -19.35
CA TRP A 225 2.34 -8.89 -19.31
C TRP A 225 2.48 -7.36 -19.35
N ARG A 226 1.45 -6.69 -19.87
CA ARG A 226 1.37 -5.22 -19.96
C ARG A 226 -0.04 -4.72 -19.70
N VAL A 227 -0.17 -3.72 -18.83
CA VAL A 227 -1.43 -3.01 -18.55
C VAL A 227 -1.27 -1.55 -18.95
N GLN A 228 -2.04 -1.13 -19.96
CA GLN A 228 -2.14 0.25 -20.42
C GLN A 228 -3.51 0.82 -20.08
N VAL A 229 -3.53 1.98 -19.42
CA VAL A 229 -4.76 2.60 -18.94
C VAL A 229 -4.80 4.05 -19.33
N LYS A 230 -5.92 4.47 -19.90
CA LYS A 230 -6.24 5.85 -20.16
C LYS A 230 -7.40 6.28 -19.28
N TYR A 231 -7.17 7.27 -18.43
CA TYR A 231 -8.17 7.81 -17.52
C TYR A 231 -8.97 8.95 -18.16
N THR A 232 -10.11 9.31 -17.56
CA THR A 232 -10.94 10.43 -18.02
C THR A 232 -10.27 11.78 -17.94
N ASN A 233 -9.29 11.94 -17.06
CA ASN A 233 -8.51 13.17 -16.90
C ASN A 233 -7.38 13.27 -17.94
N HIS A 234 -7.35 12.38 -18.94
CA HIS A 234 -6.30 12.26 -19.97
C HIS A 234 -4.92 11.84 -19.44
N THR A 235 -4.81 11.42 -18.18
CA THR A 235 -3.61 10.72 -17.70
C THR A 235 -3.57 9.33 -18.32
N GLU A 236 -2.39 8.92 -18.75
CA GLU A 236 -2.11 7.59 -19.27
C GLU A 236 -1.09 6.92 -18.35
N GLN A 237 -1.24 5.62 -18.16
CA GLN A 237 -0.35 4.80 -17.34
C GLN A 237 -0.06 3.51 -18.10
N ASP A 238 1.22 3.18 -18.22
CA ASP A 238 1.72 1.96 -18.83
C ASP A 238 2.55 1.21 -17.78
N ILE A 239 2.21 -0.05 -17.53
CA ILE A 239 2.90 -0.92 -16.59
C ILE A 239 3.19 -2.21 -17.33
N CYS A 240 4.44 -2.64 -17.33
CA CYS A 240 4.83 -3.92 -17.92
C CYS A 240 5.82 -4.64 -17.02
N SER A 241 5.76 -5.97 -17.03
CA SER A 241 6.78 -6.83 -16.44
C SER A 241 7.37 -7.75 -17.51
N TYR A 242 8.65 -8.05 -17.34
CA TYR A 242 9.40 -9.03 -18.15
C TYR A 242 9.71 -10.30 -17.35
N GLU A 243 9.19 -10.39 -16.12
CA GLU A 243 9.33 -11.58 -15.29
C GLU A 243 8.29 -12.63 -15.72
N ASP A 244 8.70 -13.90 -15.76
CA ASP A 244 7.87 -15.03 -16.19
C ASP A 244 6.79 -15.45 -15.16
N TYR A 245 6.58 -14.64 -14.11
CA TYR A 245 5.50 -14.86 -13.14
C TYR A 245 4.53 -13.68 -13.13
N MET A 246 3.24 -14.00 -13.11
CA MET A 246 2.19 -13.01 -12.94
C MET A 246 1.93 -12.80 -11.44
N PRO A 247 1.96 -11.56 -10.91
CA PRO A 247 1.55 -11.32 -9.54
C PRO A 247 0.05 -11.58 -9.34
N ASP A 248 -0.37 -11.92 -8.11
CA ASP A 248 -1.76 -12.30 -7.75
C ASP A 248 -2.84 -11.35 -8.32
N ARG A 249 -2.54 -10.05 -8.42
CA ARG A 249 -3.50 -9.00 -8.82
C ARG A 249 -3.75 -8.94 -10.33
N PRO A 250 -2.72 -8.84 -11.20
CA PRO A 250 -2.88 -9.06 -12.64
C PRO A 250 -3.50 -10.43 -12.99
N GLU A 251 -3.19 -11.48 -12.21
CA GLU A 251 -3.79 -12.80 -12.40
C GLU A 251 -5.30 -12.79 -12.09
N GLU A 252 -5.70 -12.18 -10.97
CA GLU A 252 -7.12 -12.00 -10.64
C GLU A 252 -7.86 -11.15 -11.69
N LEU A 253 -7.17 -10.18 -12.32
CA LEU A 253 -7.73 -9.42 -13.46
C LEU A 253 -7.97 -10.33 -14.67
N TYR A 254 -6.97 -11.13 -15.03
CA TYR A 254 -7.05 -12.05 -16.15
C TYR A 254 -8.25 -12.98 -16.01
N LEU A 255 -8.35 -13.68 -14.87
CA LEU A 255 -9.45 -14.59 -14.57
C LEU A 255 -10.80 -13.86 -14.60
N SER A 256 -10.89 -12.69 -13.95
CA SER A 256 -12.13 -11.90 -13.92
C SER A 256 -12.58 -11.41 -15.30
N LEU A 257 -11.65 -11.18 -16.24
CA LEU A 257 -11.98 -10.79 -17.60
C LEU A 257 -12.35 -12.00 -18.46
N LEU A 258 -11.71 -13.14 -18.24
CA LEU A 258 -12.01 -14.40 -18.90
C LEU A 258 -13.43 -14.88 -18.61
N GLU A 259 -13.92 -14.71 -17.37
CA GLU A 259 -15.30 -15.01 -16.96
C GLU A 259 -16.38 -14.33 -17.84
N TYR A 260 -16.09 -13.20 -18.48
CA TYR A 260 -17.05 -12.56 -19.40
C TYR A 260 -17.19 -13.25 -20.76
N PHE A 261 -16.23 -14.11 -21.11
CA PHE A 261 -16.15 -14.84 -22.38
C PHE A 261 -16.43 -16.34 -22.21
N GLU A 262 -16.47 -16.84 -20.97
CA GLU A 262 -16.95 -18.20 -20.69
C GLU A 262 -18.46 -18.28 -20.97
N PRO A 263 -18.95 -19.33 -21.67
CA PRO A 263 -20.37 -19.54 -21.83
C PRO A 263 -20.99 -19.77 -20.44
N GLU A 264 -22.10 -19.07 -20.13
CA GLU A 264 -22.94 -19.46 -18.99
C GLU A 264 -23.37 -20.91 -19.24
N ASP A 265 -22.76 -21.86 -18.53
CA ASP A 265 -23.16 -23.27 -18.58
C ASP A 265 -24.68 -23.31 -18.35
N GLU A 266 -25.41 -23.65 -19.40
CA GLU A 266 -26.83 -23.97 -19.30
C GLU A 266 -26.94 -25.08 -18.26
N VAL A 267 -27.46 -24.72 -17.09
CA VAL A 267 -27.79 -25.66 -16.02
C VAL A 267 -28.82 -26.64 -16.59
N PHE A 268 -28.35 -27.81 -17.03
CA PHE A 268 -29.16 -28.95 -17.45
C PHE A 268 -29.87 -29.62 -16.27
#